data_AF-A0A8S0VNP1-F1
#
_entry.id   AF-A0A8S0VNP1-F1
#
_cell.length_a   1.000
_cell.length_b   1.000
_cell.length_c   1.000
_cell.angle_alpha   90.00
_cell.angle_beta   90.00
_cell.angle_gamma   90.00
#
_symmetry.space_group_name_H-M   'P 1'
#
loop_
_entity.id
_entity.type
_entity.pdbx_description
1 polymer ?
#
loop_
_entity_poly.entity_id
_entity_poly.type
_entity_poly.pdbx_seq_one_letter_code
_entity_poly.pdbx_strand_id
1 'polypeptide(L)'
;MNNFTRKSKQETHRSHAYVTFLAGDGDYVKGVVGLAKGLRKVKTAYPLVVAVLHDVPEEHRRMLAEQGCLVREIETVYPPEKRLTLSLLG
;
A
#
# COMPACT_ATOMS: atom_id res chain seq x y z
N MET A 1 42.61 -15.82 14.45
CA MET A 1 42.09 -15.15 13.23
C MET A 1 40.78 -15.83 12.86
N ASN A 2 39.63 -15.16 12.97
CA ASN A 2 38.37 -15.52 12.31
C ASN A 2 37.46 -14.29 12.37
N ASN A 3 37.45 -13.53 11.27
CA ASN A 3 36.72 -12.28 11.12
C ASN A 3 35.26 -12.61 10.81
N PHE A 4 34.43 -12.72 11.85
CA PHE A 4 32.99 -12.77 11.67
C PHE A 4 32.50 -11.37 11.29
N THR A 5 32.29 -11.21 10.00
CA THR A 5 31.94 -10.00 9.28
C THR A 5 30.84 -9.22 9.98
N ARG A 6 31.09 -7.92 10.17
CA ARG A 6 30.18 -6.90 10.72
C ARG A 6 28.72 -7.17 10.33
N LYS A 7 27.88 -7.55 11.30
CA LYS A 7 26.42 -7.36 11.19
C LYS A 7 26.19 -5.88 10.92
N SER A 8 25.82 -5.56 9.69
CA SER A 8 25.43 -4.21 9.27
C SER A 8 24.27 -3.76 10.15
N LYS A 9 24.56 -2.74 10.96
CA LYS A 9 23.67 -1.67 11.44
C LYS A 9 22.18 -2.02 11.41
N GLN A 10 21.61 -2.28 12.58
CA GLN A 10 20.17 -2.27 12.83
C GLN A 10 19.51 -1.20 11.95
N GLU A 11 18.76 -1.64 10.95
CA GLU A 11 17.97 -0.77 10.09
C GLU A 11 16.94 -0.15 11.02
N THR A 12 17.12 1.14 11.33
CA THR A 12 16.18 1.93 12.10
C THR A 12 14.81 1.67 11.49
N HIS A 13 13.87 1.12 12.27
CA HIS A 13 12.51 0.87 11.82
C HIS A 13 12.07 2.04 10.93
N ARG A 14 11.77 1.79 9.65
CA ARG A 14 11.02 2.74 8.84
C ARG A 14 9.58 2.69 9.36
N SER A 15 9.34 3.23 10.55
CA SER A 15 8.05 3.15 11.26
C SER A 15 6.94 3.98 10.61
N HIS A 16 7.24 4.67 9.52
CA HIS A 16 6.33 5.63 8.90
C HIS A 16 6.36 5.46 7.38
N ALA A 17 5.17 5.50 6.81
CA ALA A 17 4.93 5.50 5.37
C ALA A 17 3.71 6.36 5.08
N TYR A 18 3.67 6.94 3.88
CA TYR A 18 2.39 7.37 3.31
C TYR A 18 1.72 6.14 2.75
N VAL A 19 0.45 5.94 3.08
CA VAL A 19 -0.31 4.78 2.63
C VAL A 19 -1.53 5.28 1.87
N THR A 20 -1.75 4.72 0.69
CA THR A 20 -2.98 4.91 -0.07
C THR A 20 -3.48 3.57 -0.58
N PHE A 21 -4.73 3.52 -1.00
CA PHE A 21 -5.40 2.32 -1.50
C PHE A 21 -5.85 2.53 -2.94
N LEU A 22 -5.76 1.49 -3.77
CA LEU A 22 -6.22 1.48 -5.16
C LEU A 22 -7.02 0.20 -5.42
N ALA A 23 -8.21 0.39 -6.01
CA ALA A 23 -9.12 -0.66 -6.42
C ALA A 23 -9.65 -0.37 -7.83
N GLY A 24 -10.01 -1.43 -8.54
CA GLY A 24 -10.58 -1.38 -9.88
C GLY A 24 -9.59 -1.03 -10.99
N ASP A 25 -10.13 -0.95 -12.21
CA ASP A 25 -9.42 -0.73 -13.47
C ASP A 25 -9.54 0.71 -14.01
N GLY A 26 -10.19 1.59 -13.26
CA GLY A 26 -10.40 2.97 -13.66
C GLY A 26 -9.15 3.87 -13.53
N ASP A 27 -9.37 5.15 -13.80
CA ASP A 27 -8.32 6.17 -13.86
C ASP A 27 -7.76 6.63 -12.49
N TYR A 28 -8.18 6.01 -11.39
CA TYR A 28 -7.68 6.36 -10.04
C TYR A 28 -6.17 6.16 -9.89
N VAL A 29 -5.56 5.34 -10.73
CA VAL A 29 -4.10 5.20 -10.83
C VAL A 29 -3.41 6.54 -11.12
N LYS A 30 -4.05 7.45 -11.89
CA LYS A 30 -3.52 8.79 -12.19
C LYS A 30 -3.37 9.63 -10.92
N GLY A 31 -4.31 9.47 -9.97
CA GLY A 31 -4.24 10.12 -8.66
C GLY A 31 -3.03 9.65 -7.84
N VAL A 32 -2.79 8.34 -7.80
CA VAL A 32 -1.63 7.76 -7.10
C VAL A 32 -0.30 8.17 -7.75
N VAL A 33 -0.25 8.21 -9.09
CA VAL A 33 0.92 8.71 -9.83
C VAL A 33 1.19 10.19 -9.51
N GLY A 34 0.13 11.01 -9.44
CA GLY A 34 0.23 12.41 -9.02
C GLY A 34 0.76 12.56 -7.59
N LEU A 35 0.26 11.74 -6.65
CA LEU A 35 0.72 11.70 -5.26
C LEU A 35 2.20 11.33 -5.18
N ALA A 36 2.63 10.26 -5.86
CA ALA A 36 4.03 9.84 -5.90
C ALA A 36 4.96 10.94 -6.41
N LYS A 37 4.57 11.62 -7.49
CA LYS A 37 5.30 12.76 -8.05
C LYS A 37 5.37 13.93 -7.06
N GLY A 38 4.27 14.24 -6.37
CA GLY A 38 4.21 15.30 -5.36
C GLY A 38 5.13 15.03 -4.17
N LEU A 39 5.08 13.81 -3.61
CA LEU A 39 5.94 13.38 -2.50
C LEU A 39 7.43 13.42 -2.89
N ARG A 40 7.77 13.01 -4.12
CA ARG A 40 9.14 13.12 -4.65
C ARG A 40 9.58 14.58 -4.80
N LYS A 41 8.70 15.45 -5.30
CA LYS A 41 8.99 16.88 -5.48
C LYS A 41 9.37 17.56 -4.17
N VAL A 42 8.70 17.20 -3.07
CA VAL A 42 8.99 17.75 -1.73
C VAL A 42 10.09 16.99 -0.98
N LYS A 43 10.75 16.01 -1.62
CA LYS A 43 11.81 15.19 -1.04
C LYS A 43 11.42 14.57 0.31
N THR A 44 10.24 13.94 0.33
CA THR A 44 9.73 13.34 1.57
C THR A 44 10.70 12.29 2.14
N ALA A 45 10.72 12.16 3.47
CA ALA A 45 11.57 11.21 4.19
C ALA A 45 11.01 9.78 4.19
N TYR A 46 9.73 9.60 3.86
CA TYR A 46 9.03 8.32 4.00
C TYR A 46 8.55 7.77 2.65
N PRO A 47 8.54 6.43 2.48
CA PRO A 47 8.07 5.82 1.24
C PRO A 47 6.55 5.96 1.08
N LEU A 48 6.08 5.85 -0.17
CA LEU A 48 4.67 5.67 -0.48
C LEU A 48 4.39 4.17 -0.67
N VAL A 49 3.51 3.63 0.18
CA VAL A 49 2.96 2.28 0.06
C VAL A 49 1.58 2.39 -0.60
N VAL A 50 1.35 1.58 -1.63
CA VAL A 50 0.05 1.49 -2.30
C VAL A 50 -0.52 0.10 -2.05
N ALA A 51 -1.57 0.05 -1.24
CA ALA A 51 -2.36 -1.15 -1.06
C ALA A 51 -3.25 -1.35 -2.30
N VAL A 52 -3.13 -2.48 -2.99
CA VAL A 52 -3.89 -2.78 -4.22
C VAL A 52 -4.80 -3.98 -4.01
N LEU A 53 -5.99 -3.94 -4.59
CA LEU A 53 -6.86 -5.12 -4.70
C LEU A 53 -6.51 -5.97 -5.94
N HIS A 54 -7.07 -7.18 -5.96
CA HIS A 54 -6.94 -8.13 -7.06
C HIS A 54 -7.51 -7.59 -8.38
N ASP A 55 -8.52 -6.73 -8.32
CA ASP A 55 -9.22 -6.13 -9.47
C ASP A 55 -8.44 -4.99 -10.16
N VAL A 56 -7.29 -4.59 -9.62
CA VAL A 56 -6.38 -3.64 -10.26
C VAL A 56 -5.62 -4.34 -11.39
N PRO A 57 -5.55 -3.79 -12.62
CA PRO A 57 -4.76 -4.37 -13.70
C PRO A 57 -3.26 -4.44 -13.39
N GLU A 58 -2.57 -5.46 -13.92
CA GLU A 58 -1.12 -5.62 -13.75
C GLU A 58 -0.33 -4.43 -14.31
N GLU A 59 -0.79 -3.86 -15.42
CA GLU A 59 -0.21 -2.65 -16.01
C GLU A 59 -0.20 -1.49 -15.03
N HIS A 60 -1.30 -1.27 -14.30
CA HIS A 60 -1.39 -0.24 -13.26
C HIS A 60 -0.41 -0.52 -12.12
N ARG A 61 -0.31 -1.78 -11.66
CA ARG A 61 0.66 -2.18 -10.62
C ARG A 61 2.10 -1.92 -11.05
N ARG A 62 2.45 -2.27 -12.29
CA ARG A 62 3.78 -2.02 -12.87
C ARG A 62 4.08 -0.53 -12.97
N MET A 63 3.14 0.27 -13.48
CA MET A 63 3.31 1.71 -13.58
C MET A 63 3.57 2.35 -12.21
N LEU A 64 2.89 1.89 -11.15
CA LEU A 64 3.14 2.36 -9.78
C LEU A 64 4.54 1.99 -9.27
N ALA A 65 4.99 0.76 -9.52
CA ALA A 65 6.34 0.33 -9.16
C ALA A 65 7.41 1.19 -9.87
N GLU A 66 7.20 1.49 -11.16
CA GLU A 66 8.08 2.37 -11.94
C GLU A 66 8.09 3.82 -11.44
N GLN A 67 7.04 4.29 -10.76
CA GLN A 67 7.04 5.59 -10.06
C GLN A 67 7.79 5.58 -8.71
N GLY A 68 8.25 4.41 -8.25
CA GLY A 68 8.92 4.23 -6.96
C GLY A 68 7.97 3.94 -5.80
N CYS A 69 6.72 3.56 -6.08
CA CYS A 69 5.76 3.15 -5.05
C CYS A 69 6.06 1.72 -4.58
N LEU A 70 5.87 1.47 -3.28
CA LEU A 70 5.86 0.12 -2.71
C LEU A 70 4.46 -0.48 -2.85
N VAL A 71 4.26 -1.29 -3.89
CA VAL A 71 2.97 -1.94 -4.16
C VAL A 71 2.78 -3.15 -3.25
N ARG A 72 1.65 -3.21 -2.54
CA ARG A 72 1.26 -4.31 -1.66
C ARG A 72 -0.13 -4.78 -2.00
N GLU A 73 -0.25 -6.01 -2.48
CA GLU A 73 -1.57 -6.62 -2.67
C GLU A 73 -2.18 -6.95 -1.29
N ILE A 74 -3.46 -6.66 -1.13
CA ILE A 74 -4.21 -6.97 0.08
C ILE A 74 -5.47 -7.78 -0.26
N GLU A 75 -5.76 -8.78 0.57
CA GLU A 75 -7.00 -9.55 0.51
C GLU A 75 -8.13 -8.79 1.20
N THR A 76 -9.34 -8.87 0.64
CA THR A 76 -10.53 -8.30 1.27
C THR A 76 -10.94 -9.11 2.49
N VAL A 77 -10.87 -8.49 3.68
CA VAL A 77 -11.47 -9.04 4.90
C VAL A 77 -12.92 -8.60 5.00
N TYR A 78 -13.83 -9.57 4.95
CA TYR A 78 -15.24 -9.32 5.20
C TYR A 78 -15.50 -9.28 6.71
N PRO A 79 -16.20 -8.25 7.24
CA PRO A 79 -16.65 -8.28 8.62
C PRO A 79 -17.60 -9.48 8.81
N PRO A 80 -17.52 -10.21 9.95
CA PRO A 80 -18.48 -11.26 10.24
C PRO A 80 -19.89 -10.67 10.22
N GLU A 81 -20.84 -11.38 9.60
CA GLU A 81 -22.21 -10.88 9.44
C GLU A 81 -22.76 -10.37 10.78
N LYS A 82 -23.18 -9.10 10.81
CA LYS A 82 -23.97 -8.58 11.93
C LYS A 82 -25.28 -9.34 11.94
N ARG A 83 -25.50 -10.20 12.94
CA ARG A 83 -26.80 -10.83 13.18
C ARG A 83 -27.83 -9.75 13.51
N LEU A 84 -28.59 -9.32 12.50
CA LEU A 84 -29.77 -8.49 12.69
C LEU A 84 -30.89 -9.38 13.22
N THR A 85 -31.10 -9.41 14.53
CA THR A 85 -32.32 -9.99 15.11
C THR A 85 -33.48 -9.04 14.83
N LEU A 86 -34.22 -9.29 13.76
CA LEU A 86 -35.51 -8.65 13.49
C LEU A 86 -36.57 -9.23 14.44
N SER A 87 -36.79 -8.58 15.58
CA SER A 87 -37.95 -8.83 16.44
C SER A 87 -39.12 -7.93 16.04
N LEU A 88 -39.67 -8.14 14.84
CA LEU A 88 -40.89 -7.45 14.37
C LEU A 88 -42.02 -8.46 14.07
N LEU A 89 -42.34 -9.27 15.07
CA LEU A 89 -43.66 -9.88 15.21
C LEU A 89 -44.09 -9.67 16.66
N GLY A 90 -44.74 -8.52 16.88
CA GLY A 90 -45.55 -8.21 18.04
C GLY A 90 -46.95 -7.89 17.59
#